data_AF-A0A3A8KTD3-F1
#
_entry.id   AF-A0A3A8KTD3-F1
#
_cell.length_a   1.000
_cell.length_b   1.000
_cell.length_c   1.000
_cell.angle_alpha   90.00
_cell.angle_beta   90.00
_cell.angle_gamma   90.00
#
_symmetry.space_group_name_H-M   'P 1'
#
loop_
_entity.id
_entity.type
_entity.pdbx_description
1 polymer ?
#
loop_
_entity_poly.entity_id
_entity_poly.type
_entity_poly.pdbx_seq_one_letter_code
_entity_poly.pdbx_strand_id
1 'polypeptide(L)'
;MNEALLQKALARADAAVAKGPHATPAEGRHRTRHVVMGDPQADFDRVLTLLALHGLLGSDGGLRPDVCLVSVGDHFDWGPASERDRVARSGLRLVAWLASHPADQAVLLLGNHDLGRVGELADFTDATFRAAQVEADQLYAGDDTDAAAERDFIARWPALPTVELAARDFSTWREEQRAWVEHLLRARRFRVAHAAGDSLLVLHAGVTREDLDVVGLEPGRWAEAGAVAEALNGVMDRAVAAWTGGPLVLPGLHHPGNAASGEGMGIFYQRPSLQTEDTERVRGTPRRRFDPRRLPLGLTQVVGHTRDKRVRELVSPGPVRDGVLRHLVTDGTRVDYAHGPPPETGAGEAVMVFTDGAMREGRAEDFELFDLDARRAVPLDGR
;
A
#
# COMPACT_ATOMS: atom_id res chain seq x y z
N MET A 1 14.59 18.37 -14.76
CA MET A 1 13.25 17.95 -15.23
C MET A 1 12.66 19.07 -16.08
N ASN A 2 11.89 18.75 -17.12
CA ASN A 2 11.19 19.76 -17.92
C ASN A 2 9.95 20.26 -17.14
N GLU A 3 9.98 21.47 -16.60
CA GLU A 3 8.86 22.13 -15.90
C GLU A 3 7.53 21.98 -16.65
N ALA A 4 7.57 22.09 -17.98
CA ALA A 4 6.38 21.98 -18.82
C ALA A 4 5.75 20.58 -18.80
N LEU A 5 6.54 19.52 -18.59
CA LEU A 5 6.03 18.15 -18.46
C LEU A 5 5.28 17.96 -17.14
N LEU A 6 5.84 18.46 -16.04
CA LEU A 6 5.18 18.41 -14.73
C LEU A 6 3.84 19.13 -14.76
N GLN A 7 3.79 20.33 -15.34
CA GLN A 7 2.54 21.09 -15.48
C GLN A 7 1.46 20.35 -16.28
N LYS A 8 1.84 19.62 -17.34
CA LYS A 8 0.88 18.79 -18.10
C LYS A 8 0.33 17.63 -17.26
N ALA A 9 1.20 16.96 -16.50
CA ALA A 9 0.79 15.86 -15.64
C ALA A 9 -0.14 16.34 -14.51
N LEU A 10 0.14 17.50 -13.92
CA LEU A 10 -0.73 18.16 -12.94
C LEU A 10 -2.09 18.54 -13.56
N ALA A 11 -2.09 19.18 -14.72
CA ALA A 11 -3.32 19.53 -15.43
C ALA A 11 -4.18 18.29 -15.78
N ARG A 12 -3.52 17.18 -16.14
CA ARG A 12 -4.20 15.91 -16.39
C ARG A 12 -4.84 15.36 -15.11
N ALA A 13 -4.13 15.38 -13.99
CA ALA A 13 -4.66 14.94 -12.70
C ALA A 13 -5.85 15.80 -12.26
N ASP A 14 -5.74 17.13 -12.38
CA ASP A 14 -6.83 18.06 -12.05
C ASP A 14 -8.06 17.83 -12.93
N ALA A 15 -7.88 17.57 -14.23
CA ALA A 15 -8.97 17.20 -15.12
C ALA A 15 -9.61 15.85 -14.72
N ALA A 16 -8.82 14.89 -14.26
CA ALA A 16 -9.31 13.61 -13.79
C ALA A 16 -10.12 13.75 -12.48
N VAL A 17 -9.65 14.57 -11.53
CA VAL A 17 -10.39 14.89 -10.30
C VAL A 17 -11.70 15.60 -10.64
N ALA A 18 -11.67 16.62 -11.51
CA ALA A 18 -12.86 17.37 -11.91
C ALA A 18 -13.92 16.51 -12.62
N LYS A 19 -13.50 15.43 -13.30
CA LYS A 19 -14.41 14.44 -13.91
C LYS A 19 -15.16 13.60 -12.87
N GLY A 20 -14.66 13.54 -11.64
CA GLY A 20 -15.18 12.68 -10.57
C GLY A 20 -14.77 11.21 -10.73
N PRO A 21 -15.23 10.33 -9.81
CA PRO A 21 -14.84 8.93 -9.78
C PRO A 21 -15.06 8.21 -11.11
N HIS A 22 -13.98 7.67 -11.67
CA HIS A 22 -14.00 6.89 -12.90
C HIS A 22 -12.84 5.89 -12.93
N ALA A 23 -12.94 4.91 -13.83
CA ALA A 23 -11.88 3.99 -14.15
C ALA A 23 -11.77 3.82 -15.67
N THR A 24 -10.59 4.02 -16.23
CA THR A 24 -10.33 3.73 -17.64
C THR A 24 -10.11 2.22 -17.82
N PRO A 25 -10.84 1.53 -18.71
CA PRO A 25 -10.68 0.09 -18.93
C PRO A 25 -9.32 -0.23 -19.57
N ALA A 26 -8.92 -1.51 -19.55
CA ALA A 26 -7.72 -1.96 -20.25
C ALA A 26 -7.83 -1.73 -21.77
N GLU A 27 -6.70 -1.42 -22.41
CA GLU A 27 -6.62 -1.23 -23.86
C GLU A 27 -6.22 -2.52 -24.62
N GLY A 28 -5.77 -3.54 -23.91
CA GLY A 28 -5.23 -4.77 -24.49
C GLY A 28 -3.85 -4.56 -25.14
N ARG A 29 -3.14 -3.49 -24.79
CA ARG A 29 -1.83 -3.18 -25.39
C ARG A 29 -0.73 -3.82 -24.56
N HIS A 30 0.18 -4.52 -25.25
CA HIS A 30 1.38 -5.05 -24.64
C HIS A 30 2.30 -3.91 -24.16
N ARG A 31 2.72 -3.96 -22.89
CA ARG A 31 3.67 -3.04 -22.28
C ARG A 31 5.02 -3.75 -22.14
N THR A 32 6.12 -3.03 -22.31
CA THR A 32 7.48 -3.61 -22.32
C THR A 32 8.33 -3.20 -21.13
N ARG A 33 7.82 -2.30 -20.27
CA ARG A 33 8.48 -1.86 -19.03
C ARG A 33 7.51 -2.00 -17.88
N HIS A 34 7.70 -3.00 -17.03
CA HIS A 34 6.85 -3.23 -15.87
C HIS A 34 7.55 -2.74 -14.61
N VAL A 35 7.00 -1.70 -13.97
CA VAL A 35 7.64 -1.00 -12.85
C VAL A 35 6.72 -0.98 -11.64
N VAL A 36 7.28 -1.19 -10.46
CA VAL A 36 6.57 -1.06 -9.18
C VAL A 36 6.99 0.21 -8.46
N MET A 37 5.99 0.92 -7.96
CA MET A 37 6.11 2.06 -7.04
C MET A 37 5.43 1.69 -5.73
N GLY A 38 6.21 1.46 -4.68
CA GLY A 38 5.71 1.17 -3.34
C GLY A 38 5.49 2.43 -2.51
N ASP A 39 4.45 2.42 -1.68
CA ASP A 39 4.14 3.46 -0.70
C ASP A 39 4.29 4.90 -1.25
N PRO A 40 3.39 5.34 -2.14
CA PRO A 40 3.45 6.67 -2.74
C PRO A 40 2.93 7.76 -1.80
N GLN A 41 3.07 7.60 -0.48
CA GLN A 41 2.78 8.60 0.55
C GLN A 41 3.74 9.80 0.45
N ALA A 42 3.57 10.61 -0.60
CA ALA A 42 4.30 11.84 -0.86
C ALA A 42 3.43 12.85 -1.63
N ASP A 43 3.94 14.08 -1.79
CA ASP A 43 3.33 15.07 -2.67
C ASP A 43 3.23 14.51 -4.11
N PHE A 44 2.14 14.79 -4.81
CA PHE A 44 1.92 14.25 -6.15
C PHE A 44 2.98 14.78 -7.14
N ASP A 45 3.41 16.03 -6.98
CA ASP A 45 4.52 16.63 -7.74
C ASP A 45 5.82 15.84 -7.54
N ARG A 46 6.05 15.33 -6.32
CA ARG A 46 7.20 14.49 -5.98
C ARG A 46 7.11 13.13 -6.68
N VAL A 47 5.94 12.49 -6.67
CA VAL A 47 5.67 11.25 -7.43
C VAL A 47 5.97 11.47 -8.92
N LEU A 48 5.41 12.52 -9.52
CA LEU A 48 5.62 12.84 -10.93
C LEU A 48 7.09 13.11 -11.26
N THR A 49 7.81 13.79 -10.36
CA THR A 49 9.25 14.03 -10.51
C THR A 49 10.03 12.73 -10.57
N LEU A 50 9.73 11.77 -9.68
CA LEU A 50 10.36 10.46 -9.66
C LEU A 50 10.05 9.67 -10.93
N LEU A 51 8.79 9.62 -11.35
CA LEU A 51 8.40 8.96 -12.60
C LEU A 51 9.10 9.60 -13.81
N ALA A 52 9.28 10.93 -13.83
CA ALA A 52 10.02 11.62 -14.89
C ALA A 52 11.52 11.27 -14.89
N LEU A 53 12.16 11.21 -13.72
CA LEU A 53 13.57 10.84 -13.58
C LEU A 53 13.87 9.41 -14.05
N HIS A 54 12.91 8.50 -13.88
CA HIS A 54 12.97 7.13 -14.38
C HIS A 54 12.48 6.98 -15.84
N GLY A 55 12.22 8.09 -16.52
CA GLY A 55 11.82 8.13 -17.92
C GLY A 55 10.48 7.43 -18.18
N LEU A 56 9.54 7.48 -17.23
CA LEU A 56 8.24 6.80 -17.27
C LEU A 56 7.10 7.69 -17.76
N LEU A 57 7.28 9.02 -17.75
CA LEU A 57 6.26 9.97 -18.20
C LEU A 57 6.39 10.28 -19.71
N GLY A 58 5.25 10.32 -20.40
CA GLY A 58 5.10 10.73 -21.79
C GLY A 58 4.96 12.24 -21.94
N SER A 59 5.11 12.77 -23.16
CA SER A 59 5.10 14.21 -23.44
C SER A 59 3.74 14.90 -23.19
N ASP A 60 2.68 14.13 -22.97
CA ASP A 60 1.33 14.55 -22.65
C ASP A 60 1.04 14.60 -21.13
N GLY A 61 2.01 14.24 -20.29
CA GLY A 61 1.85 14.19 -18.83
C GLY A 61 1.19 12.91 -18.31
N GLY A 62 0.95 11.91 -19.16
CA GLY A 62 0.59 10.56 -18.75
C GLY A 62 1.81 9.64 -18.61
N LEU A 63 1.56 8.36 -18.30
CA LEU A 63 2.55 7.30 -18.46
C LEU A 63 2.86 7.08 -19.95
N ARG A 64 4.12 6.76 -20.27
CA ARG A 64 4.48 6.38 -21.63
C ARG A 64 3.72 5.12 -22.08
N PRO A 65 3.39 4.98 -23.38
CA PRO A 65 2.62 3.83 -23.88
C PRO A 65 3.28 2.47 -23.63
N ASP A 66 4.60 2.42 -23.49
CA ASP A 66 5.36 1.18 -23.25
C ASP A 66 5.44 0.79 -21.76
N VAL A 67 4.96 1.63 -20.85
CA VAL A 67 5.06 1.42 -19.39
C VAL A 67 3.79 0.81 -18.82
N CYS A 68 3.97 -0.18 -17.95
CA CYS A 68 3.00 -0.61 -16.95
C CYS A 68 3.53 -0.21 -15.57
N LEU A 69 2.81 0.65 -14.84
CA LEU A 69 3.14 1.05 -13.47
C LEU A 69 2.21 0.35 -12.48
N VAL A 70 2.77 -0.44 -11.56
CA VAL A 70 2.05 -1.01 -10.43
C VAL A 70 2.26 -0.11 -9.21
N SER A 71 1.22 0.62 -8.82
CA SER A 71 1.21 1.47 -7.62
C SER A 71 0.73 0.65 -6.43
N VAL A 72 1.57 0.50 -5.40
CA VAL A 72 1.33 -0.41 -4.28
C VAL A 72 0.92 0.35 -3.03
N GLY A 73 -0.41 0.42 -2.84
CA GLY A 73 -1.07 0.79 -1.60
C GLY A 73 -0.77 2.18 -1.06
N ASP A 74 -1.45 2.52 0.04
CA ASP A 74 -1.19 3.70 0.87
C ASP A 74 -1.09 5.01 0.07
N HIS A 75 -2.11 5.31 -0.74
CA HIS A 75 -2.11 6.54 -1.54
C HIS A 75 -2.45 7.81 -0.73
N PHE A 76 -2.80 7.65 0.55
CA PHE A 76 -3.31 8.70 1.42
C PHE A 76 -2.58 8.71 2.79
N ASP A 77 -2.83 9.76 3.57
CA ASP A 77 -2.36 9.98 4.95
C ASP A 77 -0.85 10.03 5.13
N TRP A 78 -0.31 11.23 4.96
CA TRP A 78 1.06 11.51 5.32
C TRP A 78 1.21 12.98 5.69
N GLY A 79 2.38 13.32 6.22
CA GLY A 79 2.73 14.70 6.53
C GLY A 79 2.14 15.20 7.85
N PRO A 80 2.52 16.42 8.26
CA PRO A 80 2.11 17.01 9.52
C PRO A 80 0.68 17.59 9.45
N ALA A 81 0.10 17.83 10.63
CA ALA A 81 -1.25 18.37 10.77
C ALA A 81 -1.47 19.69 10.01
N SER A 82 -0.44 20.54 9.94
CA SER A 82 -0.47 21.83 9.23
C SER A 82 -0.65 21.74 7.72
N GLU A 83 -0.44 20.55 7.12
CA GLU A 83 -0.47 20.34 5.68
C GLU A 83 -1.67 19.51 5.19
N ARG A 84 -2.52 19.01 6.10
CA ARG A 84 -3.58 18.02 5.81
C ARG A 84 -4.45 18.34 4.61
N ASP A 85 -4.88 19.60 4.45
CA ASP A 85 -5.71 20.01 3.31
C ASP A 85 -4.97 19.89 1.97
N ARG A 86 -3.67 20.24 1.93
CA ARG A 86 -2.84 20.06 0.72
C ARG A 86 -2.64 18.57 0.45
N VAL A 87 -2.30 17.81 1.48
CA VAL A 87 -2.03 16.37 1.37
C VAL A 87 -3.27 15.60 0.89
N ALA A 88 -4.44 15.90 1.46
CA ALA A 88 -5.69 15.26 1.09
C ALA A 88 -5.99 15.43 -0.41
N ARG A 89 -5.77 16.62 -0.97
CA ARG A 89 -5.88 16.89 -2.41
C ARG A 89 -4.79 16.21 -3.22
N SER A 90 -3.57 16.16 -2.70
CA SER A 90 -2.42 15.49 -3.34
C SER A 90 -2.66 14.00 -3.54
N GLY A 91 -3.05 13.27 -2.48
CA GLY A 91 -3.36 11.84 -2.57
C GLY A 91 -4.52 11.57 -3.54
N LEU A 92 -5.55 12.42 -3.52
CA LEU A 92 -6.66 12.30 -4.47
C LEU A 92 -6.22 12.51 -5.93
N ARG A 93 -5.36 13.52 -6.20
CA ARG A 93 -4.77 13.74 -7.53
C ARG A 93 -4.01 12.51 -8.02
N LEU A 94 -3.22 11.88 -7.15
CA LEU A 94 -2.49 10.66 -7.48
C LEU A 94 -3.45 9.55 -7.93
N VAL A 95 -4.46 9.24 -7.10
CA VAL A 95 -5.43 8.17 -7.41
C VAL A 95 -6.22 8.48 -8.68
N ALA A 96 -6.71 9.71 -8.86
CA ALA A 96 -7.42 10.12 -10.05
C ALA A 96 -6.54 10.06 -11.31
N TRP A 97 -5.27 10.49 -11.21
CA TRP A 97 -4.31 10.40 -12.31
C TRP A 97 -4.04 8.94 -12.69
N LEU A 98 -3.77 8.06 -11.73
CA LEU A 98 -3.58 6.61 -11.97
C LEU A 98 -4.82 5.99 -12.62
N ALA A 99 -6.01 6.27 -12.09
CA ALA A 99 -7.28 5.74 -12.59
C ALA A 99 -7.65 6.24 -14.00
N SER A 100 -7.11 7.40 -14.41
CA SER A 100 -7.27 7.95 -15.77
C SER A 100 -6.53 7.12 -16.83
N HIS A 101 -5.54 6.31 -16.44
CA HIS A 101 -4.81 5.43 -17.34
C HIS A 101 -5.55 4.09 -17.52
N PRO A 102 -5.42 3.46 -18.70
CA PRO A 102 -5.88 2.10 -18.93
C PRO A 102 -5.47 1.13 -17.82
N ALA A 103 -6.34 0.17 -17.51
CA ALA A 103 -6.11 -0.78 -16.43
C ALA A 103 -4.91 -1.73 -16.62
N ASP A 104 -4.43 -1.85 -17.86
CA ASP A 104 -3.22 -2.57 -18.23
C ASP A 104 -1.96 -1.67 -18.31
N GLN A 105 -2.09 -0.37 -18.08
CA GLN A 105 -0.99 0.61 -18.07
C GLN A 105 -0.68 1.11 -16.65
N ALA A 106 -1.69 1.24 -15.80
CA ALA A 106 -1.51 1.51 -14.38
C ALA A 106 -2.28 0.46 -13.59
N VAL A 107 -1.63 -0.29 -12.69
CA VAL A 107 -2.28 -1.24 -11.77
C VAL A 107 -2.31 -0.59 -10.39
N LEU A 108 -3.50 -0.54 -9.77
CA LEU A 108 -3.67 0.04 -8.44
C LEU A 108 -3.89 -1.08 -7.43
N LEU A 109 -2.98 -1.23 -6.47
CA LEU A 109 -3.14 -2.15 -5.35
C LEU A 109 -3.54 -1.39 -4.09
N LEU A 110 -4.40 -1.98 -3.27
CA LEU A 110 -4.86 -1.37 -2.02
C LEU A 110 -3.81 -1.51 -0.92
N GLY A 111 -3.62 -0.44 -0.16
CA GLY A 111 -2.99 -0.47 1.16
C GLY A 111 -4.00 -0.28 2.29
N ASN A 112 -3.51 -0.27 3.52
CA ASN A 112 -4.36 -0.06 4.70
C ASN A 112 -4.94 1.36 4.74
N HIS A 113 -4.22 2.39 4.29
CA HIS A 113 -4.75 3.76 4.27
C HIS A 113 -5.84 3.96 3.21
N ASP A 114 -5.75 3.24 2.09
CA ASP A 114 -6.80 3.19 1.07
C ASP A 114 -8.06 2.52 1.63
N LEU A 115 -7.89 1.32 2.22
CA LEU A 115 -9.00 0.58 2.83
C LEU A 115 -9.63 1.33 3.99
N GLY A 116 -8.86 2.12 4.75
CA GLY A 116 -9.39 2.96 5.82
C GLY A 116 -10.55 3.86 5.39
N ARG A 117 -10.64 4.23 4.11
CA ARG A 117 -11.73 5.10 3.60
C ARG A 117 -13.08 4.41 3.60
N VAL A 118 -13.08 3.09 3.42
CA VAL A 118 -14.28 2.25 3.31
C VAL A 118 -14.39 1.22 4.43
N GLY A 119 -13.36 1.08 5.28
CA GLY A 119 -13.32 0.25 6.48
C GLY A 119 -13.58 1.11 7.72
N GLU A 120 -12.52 1.48 8.42
CA GLU A 120 -12.55 2.22 9.69
C GLU A 120 -13.37 3.53 9.61
N LEU A 121 -13.31 4.22 8.48
CA LEU A 121 -13.91 5.55 8.32
C LEU A 121 -15.22 5.52 7.50
N ALA A 122 -15.80 4.34 7.30
CA ALA A 122 -16.95 4.14 6.41
C ALA A 122 -18.14 5.03 6.76
N ASP A 123 -18.41 5.23 8.05
CA ASP A 123 -19.61 5.92 8.54
C ASP A 123 -19.36 7.41 8.87
N PHE A 124 -18.16 7.92 8.66
CA PHE A 124 -17.86 9.33 8.92
C PHE A 124 -18.36 10.25 7.79
N THR A 125 -18.70 11.48 8.14
CA THR A 125 -18.76 12.64 7.22
C THR A 125 -17.55 13.54 7.46
N ASP A 126 -17.25 14.44 6.52
CA ASP A 126 -16.18 15.44 6.67
C ASP A 126 -16.37 16.24 7.97
N ALA A 127 -17.62 16.58 8.30
CA ALA A 127 -17.96 17.30 9.52
C ALA A 127 -17.71 16.48 10.78
N THR A 128 -18.20 15.23 10.84
CA THR A 128 -18.04 14.39 12.03
C THR A 128 -16.59 13.95 12.23
N PHE A 129 -15.86 13.65 11.15
CA PHE A 129 -14.45 13.27 11.27
C PHE A 129 -13.59 14.45 11.70
N ARG A 130 -13.87 15.65 11.17
CA ARG A 130 -13.18 16.87 11.62
C ARG A 130 -13.40 17.14 13.09
N ALA A 131 -14.61 16.92 13.61
CA ALA A 131 -14.87 17.05 15.05
C ALA A 131 -14.02 16.08 15.88
N ALA A 132 -13.98 14.80 15.49
CA ALA A 132 -13.13 13.80 16.12
C ALA A 132 -11.64 14.14 16.03
N GLN A 133 -11.18 14.62 14.86
CA GLN A 133 -9.79 14.97 14.63
C GLN A 133 -9.34 16.16 15.49
N VAL A 134 -10.17 17.21 15.63
CA VAL A 134 -9.85 18.36 16.49
C VAL A 134 -9.67 17.93 17.94
N GLU A 135 -10.50 17.00 18.42
CA GLU A 135 -10.36 16.44 19.76
C GLU A 135 -9.09 15.58 19.86
N ALA A 136 -8.86 14.69 18.89
CA ALA A 136 -7.67 13.84 18.85
C ALA A 136 -6.38 14.65 18.85
N ASP A 137 -6.31 15.76 18.10
CA ASP A 137 -5.14 16.65 18.04
C ASP A 137 -4.80 17.30 19.39
N GLN A 138 -5.81 17.54 20.24
CA GLN A 138 -5.60 18.10 21.58
C GLN A 138 -5.08 17.06 22.57
N LEU A 139 -5.46 15.80 22.36
CA LEU A 139 -5.11 14.68 23.23
C LEU A 139 -3.81 14.01 22.83
N TYR A 140 -3.50 13.99 21.54
CA TYR A 140 -2.36 13.27 20.99
C TYR A 140 -1.04 13.94 21.40
N ALA A 141 -0.28 13.25 22.25
CA ALA A 141 1.03 13.66 22.71
C ALA A 141 2.14 12.68 22.29
N GLY A 142 1.95 11.97 21.16
CA GLY A 142 2.82 10.87 20.77
C GLY A 142 2.67 9.69 21.73
N ASP A 143 3.81 9.09 22.11
CA ASP A 143 3.87 7.93 23.01
C ASP A 143 3.38 8.24 24.45
N ASP A 144 3.19 9.52 24.79
CA ASP A 144 2.77 10.00 26.11
C ASP A 144 1.26 10.35 26.18
N THR A 145 0.44 9.86 25.25
CA THR A 145 -1.01 10.11 25.25
C THR A 145 -1.67 9.53 26.51
N ASP A 146 -2.43 10.35 27.25
CA ASP A 146 -3.04 9.93 28.52
C ASP A 146 -4.10 8.83 28.31
N ALA A 147 -3.93 7.70 29.01
CA ALA A 147 -4.77 6.53 28.82
C ALA A 147 -6.23 6.74 29.28
N ALA A 148 -6.49 7.64 30.23
CA ALA A 148 -7.86 7.96 30.63
C ALA A 148 -8.54 8.83 29.58
N ALA A 149 -7.84 9.84 29.07
CA ALA A 149 -8.31 10.68 27.98
C ALA A 149 -8.55 9.89 26.69
N GLU A 150 -7.67 8.92 26.36
CA GLU A 150 -7.90 8.03 25.21
C GLU A 150 -9.15 7.18 25.40
N ARG A 151 -9.37 6.59 26.58
CA ARG A 151 -10.60 5.83 26.87
C ARG A 151 -11.86 6.69 26.69
N ASP A 152 -11.82 7.91 27.18
CA ASP A 152 -12.92 8.87 27.05
C ASP A 152 -13.15 9.27 25.59
N PHE A 153 -12.09 9.45 24.81
CA PHE A 153 -12.13 9.73 23.38
C PHE A 153 -12.79 8.58 22.60
N ILE A 154 -12.30 7.35 22.74
CA ILE A 154 -12.85 6.20 22.01
C ILE A 154 -14.28 5.85 22.44
N ALA A 155 -14.68 6.19 23.67
CA ALA A 155 -16.06 6.07 24.11
C ALA A 155 -17.00 7.05 23.37
N ARG A 156 -16.50 8.25 23.02
CA ARG A 156 -17.24 9.23 22.20
C ARG A 156 -17.20 8.89 20.71
N TRP A 157 -16.09 8.33 20.24
CA TRP A 157 -15.84 8.00 18.83
C TRP A 157 -15.59 6.50 18.64
N PRO A 158 -16.59 5.63 18.85
CA PRO A 158 -16.38 4.18 18.92
C PRO A 158 -15.92 3.54 17.59
N ALA A 159 -16.10 4.22 16.47
CA ALA A 159 -15.58 3.78 15.17
C ALA A 159 -14.05 3.96 15.03
N LEU A 160 -13.43 4.81 15.86
CA LEU A 160 -11.99 5.04 15.84
C LEU A 160 -11.28 4.12 16.83
N PRO A 161 -10.15 3.49 16.46
CA PRO A 161 -9.46 2.58 17.36
C PRO A 161 -8.67 3.28 18.47
N THR A 162 -8.00 4.39 18.15
CA THR A 162 -7.14 5.14 19.08
C THR A 162 -7.13 6.63 18.74
N VAL A 163 -6.65 7.46 19.66
CA VAL A 163 -6.41 8.90 19.42
C VAL A 163 -5.36 9.10 18.33
N GLU A 164 -4.27 8.32 18.38
CA GLU A 164 -3.16 8.38 17.43
C GLU A 164 -3.62 8.20 15.98
N LEU A 165 -4.46 7.19 15.70
CA LEU A 165 -4.92 6.94 14.33
C LEU A 165 -5.76 8.10 13.79
N ALA A 166 -6.62 8.69 14.61
CA ALA A 166 -7.43 9.85 14.22
C ALA A 166 -6.56 11.10 13.92
N ALA A 167 -5.54 11.32 14.75
CA ALA A 167 -4.64 12.47 14.63
C ALA A 167 -3.61 12.31 13.50
N ARG A 168 -3.10 11.08 13.25
CA ARG A 168 -1.98 10.82 12.35
C ARG A 168 -2.34 9.99 11.13
N ASP A 169 -2.86 8.78 11.33
CA ASP A 169 -2.94 7.77 10.27
C ASP A 169 -4.20 7.88 9.40
N PHE A 170 -5.22 8.62 9.86
CA PHE A 170 -6.41 9.00 9.10
C PHE A 170 -6.47 10.50 8.84
N SER A 171 -5.35 11.19 9.07
CA SER A 171 -5.28 12.63 9.22
C SER A 171 -5.78 13.42 8.00
N THR A 172 -5.76 12.81 6.82
CA THR A 172 -6.09 13.46 5.54
C THR A 172 -7.41 12.95 4.95
N TRP A 173 -8.16 12.15 5.70
CA TRP A 173 -9.42 11.57 5.23
C TRP A 173 -10.43 12.63 4.80
N ARG A 174 -11.07 12.40 3.66
CA ARG A 174 -12.18 13.20 3.13
C ARG A 174 -13.24 12.30 2.51
N GLU A 175 -14.49 12.72 2.53
CA GLU A 175 -15.60 11.97 1.89
C GLU A 175 -15.37 11.75 0.39
N GLU A 176 -14.77 12.73 -0.28
CA GLU A 176 -14.43 12.63 -1.71
C GLU A 176 -13.45 11.48 -1.98
N GLN A 177 -12.44 11.29 -1.12
CA GLN A 177 -11.51 10.16 -1.25
C GLN A 177 -12.24 8.82 -1.10
N ARG A 178 -13.19 8.72 -0.15
CA ARG A 178 -14.03 7.53 0.00
C ARG A 178 -14.85 7.24 -1.24
N ALA A 179 -15.48 8.25 -1.84
CA ALA A 179 -16.25 8.08 -3.07
C ALA A 179 -15.40 7.52 -4.22
N TRP A 180 -14.15 7.96 -4.34
CA TRP A 180 -13.18 7.42 -5.31
C TRP A 180 -12.78 5.97 -4.99
N VAL A 181 -12.42 5.67 -3.75
CA VAL A 181 -12.04 4.31 -3.33
C VAL A 181 -13.19 3.33 -3.56
N GLU A 182 -14.42 3.69 -3.14
CA GLU A 182 -15.61 2.87 -3.37
C GLU A 182 -15.85 2.61 -4.86
N HIS A 183 -15.78 3.65 -5.70
CA HIS A 183 -15.95 3.50 -7.14
C HIS A 183 -14.93 2.53 -7.73
N LEU A 184 -13.65 2.71 -7.39
CA LEU A 184 -12.55 1.90 -7.91
C LEU A 184 -12.61 0.45 -7.43
N LEU A 185 -13.10 0.19 -6.21
CA LEU A 185 -13.39 -1.15 -5.72
C LEU A 185 -14.52 -1.81 -6.54
N ARG A 186 -15.65 -1.12 -6.70
CA ARG A 186 -16.80 -1.64 -7.46
C ARG A 186 -16.48 -1.87 -8.93
N ALA A 187 -15.62 -1.03 -9.51
CA ALA A 187 -15.11 -1.18 -10.87
C ALA A 187 -13.99 -2.24 -11.01
N ARG A 188 -13.62 -2.93 -9.92
CA ARG A 188 -12.47 -3.87 -9.86
C ARG A 188 -11.16 -3.26 -10.34
N ARG A 189 -11.01 -1.95 -10.15
CA ARG A 189 -9.84 -1.17 -10.55
C ARG A 189 -8.75 -1.20 -9.49
N PHE A 190 -9.16 -1.12 -8.22
CA PHE A 190 -8.31 -1.51 -7.10
C PHE A 190 -8.25 -3.03 -6.99
N ARG A 191 -7.08 -3.57 -6.67
CA ARG A 191 -6.83 -5.00 -6.47
C ARG A 191 -6.07 -5.24 -5.17
N VAL A 192 -6.14 -6.46 -4.66
CA VAL A 192 -5.34 -6.91 -3.51
C VAL A 192 -3.92 -7.28 -3.94
N ALA A 193 -3.80 -7.95 -5.09
CA ALA A 193 -2.53 -8.42 -5.60
C ALA A 193 -2.50 -8.47 -7.14
N HIS A 194 -1.29 -8.43 -7.70
CA HIS A 194 -1.00 -8.54 -9.12
C HIS A 194 0.09 -9.59 -9.36
N ALA A 195 -0.18 -10.56 -10.24
CA ALA A 195 0.83 -11.52 -10.67
C ALA A 195 1.63 -10.93 -11.85
N ALA A 196 2.92 -10.72 -11.65
CA ALA A 196 3.84 -10.16 -12.63
C ALA A 196 4.69 -11.25 -13.34
N GLY A 197 4.48 -12.52 -12.98
CA GLY A 197 5.12 -13.70 -13.56
C GLY A 197 4.64 -14.95 -12.83
N ASP A 198 5.18 -16.12 -13.18
CA ASP A 198 4.70 -17.40 -12.62
C ASP A 198 4.85 -17.48 -11.09
N SER A 199 5.94 -16.92 -10.55
CA SER A 199 6.26 -16.91 -9.12
C SER A 199 6.57 -15.51 -8.56
N LEU A 200 6.12 -14.46 -9.26
CA LEU A 200 6.33 -13.08 -8.86
C LEU A 200 5.00 -12.39 -8.59
N LEU A 201 4.73 -12.12 -7.31
CA LEU A 201 3.50 -11.49 -6.83
C LEU A 201 3.81 -10.07 -6.33
N VAL A 202 2.97 -9.10 -6.68
CA VAL A 202 3.01 -7.75 -6.12
C VAL A 202 1.77 -7.54 -5.25
N LEU A 203 1.96 -7.07 -4.02
CA LEU A 203 0.90 -6.82 -3.03
C LEU A 203 1.37 -5.84 -1.96
N HIS A 204 0.49 -5.38 -1.06
CA HIS A 204 0.86 -4.33 -0.11
C HIS A 204 1.91 -4.74 0.93
N ALA A 205 1.61 -5.73 1.78
CA ALA A 205 2.44 -6.06 2.95
C ALA A 205 3.00 -7.49 2.98
N GLY A 206 2.43 -8.41 2.20
CA GLY A 206 2.84 -9.81 2.12
C GLY A 206 1.78 -10.79 2.62
N VAL A 207 1.86 -12.03 2.17
CA VAL A 207 1.00 -13.15 2.59
C VAL A 207 1.86 -14.32 3.02
N THR A 208 1.41 -15.02 4.06
CA THR A 208 2.01 -16.28 4.49
C THR A 208 1.17 -17.48 4.06
N ARG A 209 1.71 -18.68 4.27
CA ARG A 209 0.98 -19.95 4.07
C ARG A 209 -0.38 -19.97 4.76
N GLU A 210 -0.47 -19.42 5.96
CA GLU A 210 -1.72 -19.37 6.74
C GLU A 210 -2.74 -18.40 6.16
N ASP A 211 -2.30 -17.29 5.56
CA ASP A 211 -3.20 -16.38 4.87
C ASP A 211 -3.76 -17.04 3.61
N LEU A 212 -2.93 -17.83 2.91
CA LEU A 212 -3.34 -18.62 1.74
C LEU A 212 -4.29 -19.78 2.10
N ASP A 213 -4.05 -20.45 3.23
CA ASP A 213 -4.96 -21.45 3.80
C ASP A 213 -6.34 -20.84 4.10
N VAL A 214 -6.38 -19.66 4.72
CA VAL A 214 -7.63 -18.98 5.10
C VAL A 214 -8.48 -18.59 3.89
N VAL A 215 -7.87 -18.28 2.75
CA VAL A 215 -8.61 -18.02 1.50
C VAL A 215 -8.91 -19.29 0.71
N GLY A 216 -8.55 -20.47 1.23
CA GLY A 216 -8.83 -21.77 0.64
C GLY A 216 -7.97 -22.11 -0.56
N LEU A 217 -6.75 -21.55 -0.68
CA LEU A 217 -5.82 -21.92 -1.73
C LEU A 217 -5.03 -23.16 -1.33
N GLU A 218 -5.07 -24.20 -2.17
CA GLU A 218 -4.37 -25.46 -1.95
C GLU A 218 -2.83 -25.28 -1.82
N PRO A 219 -2.16 -25.96 -0.88
CA PRO A 219 -0.73 -25.80 -0.62
C PRO A 219 0.18 -25.97 -1.84
N GLY A 220 -0.17 -26.87 -2.76
CA GLY A 220 0.59 -27.12 -3.98
C GLY A 220 0.65 -25.91 -4.93
N ARG A 221 -0.22 -24.91 -4.74
CA ARG A 221 -0.35 -23.73 -5.62
C ARG A 221 0.19 -22.45 -4.99
N TRP A 222 0.77 -22.52 -3.79
CA TRP A 222 1.23 -21.32 -3.07
C TRP A 222 2.41 -20.60 -3.73
N ALA A 223 3.19 -21.31 -4.56
CA ALA A 223 4.26 -20.71 -5.36
C ALA A 223 3.76 -20.08 -6.68
N GLU A 224 2.49 -20.35 -7.08
CA GLU A 224 1.90 -19.84 -8.31
C GLU A 224 1.32 -18.43 -8.06
N ALA A 225 2.05 -17.38 -8.43
CA ALA A 225 1.63 -16.00 -8.20
C ALA A 225 0.27 -15.70 -8.85
N GLY A 226 -0.02 -16.29 -10.02
CA GLY A 226 -1.35 -16.20 -10.66
C GLY A 226 -2.47 -16.75 -9.77
N ALA A 227 -2.28 -17.96 -9.23
CA ALA A 227 -3.26 -18.60 -8.35
C ALA A 227 -3.47 -17.81 -7.05
N VAL A 228 -2.37 -17.31 -6.47
CA VAL A 228 -2.42 -16.47 -5.27
C VAL A 228 -3.17 -15.17 -5.55
N ALA A 229 -2.83 -14.46 -6.63
CA ALA A 229 -3.52 -13.22 -7.00
C ALA A 229 -5.01 -13.44 -7.26
N GLU A 230 -5.38 -14.52 -7.94
CA GLU A 230 -6.78 -14.89 -8.16
C GLU A 230 -7.53 -15.16 -6.86
N ALA A 231 -6.95 -15.94 -5.94
CA ALA A 231 -7.57 -16.27 -4.66
C ALA A 231 -7.81 -15.01 -3.81
N LEU A 232 -6.78 -14.17 -3.64
CA LEU A 232 -6.84 -12.95 -2.84
C LEU A 232 -7.82 -11.93 -3.42
N ASN A 233 -7.74 -11.68 -4.73
CA ASN A 233 -8.65 -10.77 -5.39
C ASN A 233 -10.09 -11.31 -5.41
N GLY A 234 -10.27 -12.63 -5.50
CA GLY A 234 -11.59 -13.26 -5.45
C GLY A 234 -12.30 -13.04 -4.11
N VAL A 235 -11.57 -13.02 -2.99
CA VAL A 235 -12.13 -12.63 -1.68
C VAL A 235 -12.66 -11.20 -1.72
N MET A 236 -11.85 -10.27 -2.22
CA MET A 236 -12.24 -8.87 -2.36
C MET A 236 -13.45 -8.69 -3.29
N ASP A 237 -13.42 -9.30 -4.47
CA ASP A 237 -14.51 -9.18 -5.46
C ASP A 237 -15.84 -9.69 -4.88
N ARG A 238 -15.83 -10.79 -4.09
CA ARG A 238 -17.02 -11.30 -3.39
C ARG A 238 -17.47 -10.37 -2.27
N ALA A 239 -16.55 -9.87 -1.45
CA ALA A 239 -16.86 -8.96 -0.35
C ALA A 239 -17.48 -7.65 -0.87
N VAL A 240 -16.89 -7.03 -1.90
CA VAL A 240 -17.39 -5.80 -2.53
C VAL A 240 -18.75 -6.04 -3.20
N ALA A 241 -18.97 -7.19 -3.84
CA ALA A 241 -20.27 -7.52 -4.43
C ALA A 241 -21.40 -7.67 -3.39
N ALA A 242 -21.07 -8.17 -2.19
CA ALA A 242 -22.02 -8.30 -1.08
C ALA A 242 -22.15 -7.01 -0.24
N TRP A 243 -21.28 -6.02 -0.46
CA TRP A 243 -21.19 -4.82 0.35
C TRP A 243 -22.28 -3.80 -0.01
N THR A 244 -23.18 -3.56 0.95
CA THR A 244 -24.35 -2.69 0.83
C THR A 244 -24.27 -1.42 1.70
N GLY A 245 -23.33 -1.35 2.63
CA GLY A 245 -23.12 -0.22 3.55
C GLY A 245 -22.25 -0.62 4.74
N GLY A 246 -21.89 0.36 5.58
CA GLY A 246 -21.01 0.20 6.73
C GLY A 246 -19.56 -0.16 6.36
N PRO A 247 -18.73 -0.55 7.32
CA PRO A 247 -17.34 -0.94 7.09
C PRO A 247 -17.20 -2.14 6.14
N LEU A 248 -16.38 -1.98 5.09
CA LEU A 248 -15.95 -3.08 4.25
C LEU A 248 -14.99 -3.98 5.04
N VAL A 249 -15.34 -5.26 5.12
CA VAL A 249 -14.52 -6.33 5.72
C VAL A 249 -14.16 -7.31 4.61
N LEU A 250 -12.89 -7.71 4.51
CA LEU A 250 -12.47 -8.78 3.60
C LEU A 250 -12.23 -10.04 4.43
N PRO A 251 -13.15 -11.03 4.44
CA PRO A 251 -13.05 -12.17 5.35
C PRO A 251 -11.68 -12.85 5.27
N GLY A 252 -11.01 -12.95 6.43
CA GLY A 252 -9.66 -13.51 6.55
C GLY A 252 -8.51 -12.59 6.13
N LEU A 253 -8.74 -11.59 5.28
CA LEU A 253 -7.70 -10.73 4.72
C LEU A 253 -7.62 -9.34 5.36
N HIS A 254 -8.75 -8.78 5.78
CA HIS A 254 -8.84 -7.45 6.37
C HIS A 254 -9.97 -7.40 7.40
N HIS A 255 -9.67 -6.85 8.56
CA HIS A 255 -10.66 -6.47 9.56
C HIS A 255 -10.40 -5.02 9.97
N PRO A 256 -11.34 -4.09 9.72
CA PRO A 256 -11.17 -2.69 10.11
C PRO A 256 -11.11 -2.58 11.64
N GLY A 257 -10.26 -1.67 12.12
CA GLY A 257 -10.18 -1.38 13.55
C GLY A 257 -11.39 -0.59 14.07
N ASN A 258 -11.60 -0.64 15.38
CA ASN A 258 -12.54 0.22 16.12
C ASN A 258 -12.19 0.18 17.62
N ALA A 259 -12.94 0.88 18.46
CA ALA A 259 -12.70 0.93 19.90
C ALA A 259 -12.79 -0.44 20.61
N ALA A 260 -13.60 -1.37 20.10
CA ALA A 260 -13.81 -2.67 20.71
C ALA A 260 -12.76 -3.71 20.30
N SER A 261 -12.29 -3.68 19.05
CA SER A 261 -11.31 -4.64 18.51
C SER A 261 -9.89 -4.10 18.45
N GLY A 262 -9.68 -2.81 18.76
CA GLY A 262 -8.41 -2.13 18.56
C GLY A 262 -8.15 -1.84 17.09
N GLU A 263 -6.88 -1.61 16.75
CA GLU A 263 -6.48 -1.22 15.39
C GLU A 263 -6.78 -2.29 14.32
N GLY A 264 -6.82 -1.88 13.06
CA GLY A 264 -7.05 -2.77 11.92
C GLY A 264 -6.01 -3.90 11.80
N MET A 265 -6.46 -5.04 11.27
CA MET A 265 -5.70 -6.28 11.17
C MET A 265 -5.80 -6.95 9.79
N GLY A 266 -4.85 -7.84 9.52
CA GLY A 266 -4.81 -8.70 8.34
C GLY A 266 -3.69 -8.32 7.37
N ILE A 267 -3.54 -9.12 6.33
CA ILE A 267 -3.30 -8.64 4.96
C ILE A 267 -2.43 -7.40 4.78
N PHE A 268 -3.09 -6.26 4.95
CA PHE A 268 -2.65 -4.93 4.60
C PHE A 268 -1.88 -4.22 5.71
N TYR A 269 -1.85 -4.77 6.93
CA TYR A 269 -1.15 -4.20 8.09
C TYR A 269 0.08 -5.02 8.49
N GLN A 270 0.27 -6.17 7.84
CA GLN A 270 1.27 -7.16 8.23
C GLN A 270 2.69 -6.60 8.12
N ARG A 271 3.53 -6.91 9.10
CA ARG A 271 4.97 -6.64 9.06
C ARG A 271 5.73 -7.88 9.51
N PRO A 272 6.85 -8.23 8.86
CA PRO A 272 7.65 -9.37 9.32
C PRO A 272 8.21 -9.06 10.71
N SER A 273 8.24 -10.07 11.59
CA SER A 273 8.79 -9.97 12.94
C SER A 273 9.40 -11.31 13.37
N LEU A 274 10.58 -11.23 13.97
CA LEU A 274 11.25 -12.33 14.66
C LEU A 274 11.34 -12.09 16.17
N GLN A 275 10.65 -11.06 16.67
CA GLN A 275 10.61 -10.71 18.08
C GLN A 275 9.88 -11.79 18.89
N THR A 276 10.40 -12.11 20.07
CA THR A 276 9.91 -13.26 20.87
C THR A 276 8.55 -12.96 21.49
N GLU A 277 8.33 -11.71 21.88
CA GLU A 277 7.07 -11.17 22.42
C GLU A 277 5.90 -11.25 21.43
N ASP A 278 6.17 -11.41 20.12
CA ASP A 278 5.15 -11.53 19.08
C ASP A 278 4.72 -12.98 18.78
N THR A 279 5.26 -13.99 19.48
CA THR A 279 5.08 -15.42 19.14
C THR A 279 3.62 -15.84 18.93
N GLU A 280 2.69 -15.36 19.76
CA GLU A 280 1.25 -15.67 19.59
C GLU A 280 0.60 -14.77 18.52
N ARG A 281 1.07 -13.52 18.38
CA ARG A 281 0.55 -12.54 17.41
C ARG A 281 0.89 -12.92 15.96
N VAL A 282 1.96 -13.68 15.73
CA VAL A 282 2.34 -14.17 14.40
C VAL A 282 1.60 -15.45 13.97
N ARG A 283 0.75 -16.02 14.84
CA ARG A 283 0.07 -17.31 14.58
C ARG A 283 -1.37 -17.23 14.07
N GLY A 284 -2.15 -16.26 14.53
CA GLY A 284 -3.56 -16.11 14.15
C GLY A 284 -3.77 -15.35 12.84
N THR A 285 -4.91 -15.53 12.18
CA THR A 285 -5.31 -14.71 11.03
C THR A 285 -6.72 -14.18 11.29
N PRO A 286 -7.00 -12.88 11.08
CA PRO A 286 -6.09 -11.82 10.65
C PRO A 286 -5.12 -11.37 11.76
N ARG A 287 -3.95 -10.83 11.38
CA ARG A 287 -2.88 -10.34 12.28
C ARG A 287 -2.13 -9.15 11.68
N ARG A 288 -1.31 -8.45 12.49
CA ARG A 288 -0.45 -7.31 12.07
C ARG A 288 1.04 -7.64 12.02
N ARG A 289 1.44 -8.82 12.49
CA ARG A 289 2.82 -9.29 12.49
C ARG A 289 2.84 -10.70 11.95
N PHE A 290 3.90 -11.11 11.28
CA PHE A 290 4.07 -12.50 10.87
C PHE A 290 5.52 -12.93 10.98
N ASP A 291 5.73 -14.23 11.16
CA ASP A 291 7.05 -14.81 11.11
C ASP A 291 7.45 -15.02 9.64
N PRO A 292 8.51 -14.36 9.14
CA PRO A 292 8.92 -14.49 7.75
C PRO A 292 9.25 -15.93 7.34
N ARG A 293 9.62 -16.82 8.27
CA ARG A 293 9.84 -18.26 7.98
C ARG A 293 8.58 -18.99 7.50
N ARG A 294 7.41 -18.34 7.57
CA ARG A 294 6.12 -18.87 7.14
C ARG A 294 5.70 -18.40 5.75
N LEU A 295 6.53 -17.62 5.08
CA LEU A 295 6.29 -17.25 3.68
C LEU A 295 6.22 -18.51 2.79
N PRO A 296 5.39 -18.48 1.72
CA PRO A 296 5.31 -19.59 0.78
C PRO A 296 6.62 -19.72 -0.02
N LEU A 297 7.30 -20.86 0.14
CA LEU A 297 8.54 -21.16 -0.59
C LEU A 297 8.27 -21.21 -2.10
N GLY A 298 9.25 -20.77 -2.89
CA GLY A 298 9.16 -20.66 -4.34
C GLY A 298 8.42 -19.40 -4.82
N LEU A 299 7.89 -18.57 -3.92
CA LEU A 299 7.23 -17.31 -4.27
C LEU A 299 8.11 -16.09 -3.93
N THR A 300 8.23 -15.17 -4.88
CA THR A 300 8.76 -13.81 -4.65
C THR A 300 7.60 -12.84 -4.50
N GLN A 301 7.60 -12.08 -3.40
CA GLN A 301 6.59 -11.08 -3.08
C GLN A 301 7.20 -9.67 -3.10
N VAL A 302 6.78 -8.82 -4.02
CA VAL A 302 7.14 -7.40 -4.05
C VAL A 302 6.10 -6.63 -3.24
N VAL A 303 6.56 -5.98 -2.17
CA VAL A 303 5.71 -5.32 -1.18
C VAL A 303 5.95 -3.82 -1.11
N GLY A 304 4.86 -3.07 -0.97
CA GLY A 304 4.85 -1.62 -0.80
C GLY A 304 4.72 -1.17 0.65
N HIS A 305 4.79 -2.08 1.63
CA HIS A 305 4.64 -1.74 3.05
C HIS A 305 5.87 -2.15 3.85
N THR A 306 6.18 -1.34 4.86
CA THR A 306 7.25 -1.50 5.87
C THR A 306 8.59 -0.89 5.47
N ARG A 307 8.79 0.37 5.87
CA ARG A 307 10.07 1.09 5.83
C ARG A 307 11.23 0.31 6.46
N ASP A 308 12.45 0.62 6.00
CA ASP A 308 13.67 -0.05 6.45
C ASP A 308 13.85 0.01 7.96
N LYS A 309 13.60 1.18 8.56
CA LYS A 309 13.64 1.38 10.01
C LYS A 309 12.85 0.28 10.74
N ARG A 310 11.63 -0.02 10.27
CA ARG A 310 10.76 -0.98 10.95
C ARG A 310 11.19 -2.43 10.72
N VAL A 311 11.72 -2.77 9.54
CA VAL A 311 12.29 -4.12 9.32
C VAL A 311 13.55 -4.33 10.18
N ARG A 312 14.41 -3.31 10.28
CA ARG A 312 15.60 -3.35 11.14
C ARG A 312 15.24 -3.55 12.62
N GLU A 313 14.18 -2.90 13.09
CA GLU A 313 13.67 -3.08 14.46
C GLU A 313 13.12 -4.50 14.72
N LEU A 314 12.41 -5.07 13.76
CA LEU A 314 11.61 -6.30 13.98
C LEU A 314 12.31 -7.60 13.55
N VAL A 315 13.28 -7.53 12.64
CA VAL A 315 13.84 -8.73 11.98
C VAL A 315 15.36 -8.77 12.06
N SER A 316 16.04 -7.70 11.64
CA SER A 316 17.49 -7.73 11.43
C SER A 316 18.13 -6.38 11.79
N PRO A 317 18.47 -6.14 13.08
CA PRO A 317 19.07 -4.88 13.52
C PRO A 317 20.29 -4.49 12.70
N GLY A 318 20.37 -3.22 12.31
CA GLY A 318 21.41 -2.73 11.41
C GLY A 318 21.14 -1.30 10.92
N PRO A 319 21.99 -0.79 10.00
CA PRO A 319 21.84 0.56 9.48
C PRO A 319 20.55 0.71 8.67
N VAL A 320 19.90 1.85 8.85
CA VAL A 320 18.67 2.24 8.14
C VAL A 320 19.03 3.08 6.91
N ARG A 321 18.38 2.81 5.77
CA ARG A 321 18.49 3.56 4.53
C ARG A 321 17.12 3.75 3.89
N ASP A 322 16.77 5.01 3.64
CA ASP A 322 15.62 5.38 2.81
C ASP A 322 16.04 5.41 1.32
N GLY A 323 15.05 5.40 0.42
CA GLY A 323 15.21 5.49 -1.04
C GLY A 323 15.62 4.21 -1.76
N VAL A 324 16.22 3.24 -1.06
CA VAL A 324 16.75 2.01 -1.69
C VAL A 324 15.78 0.84 -1.64
N LEU A 325 15.87 -0.04 -2.64
CA LEU A 325 15.30 -1.37 -2.62
C LEU A 325 15.94 -2.21 -1.53
N ARG A 326 15.16 -3.15 -0.99
CA ARG A 326 15.56 -4.00 0.12
C ARG A 326 14.94 -5.37 -0.10
N HIS A 327 15.54 -6.41 0.46
CA HIS A 327 14.98 -7.75 0.33
C HIS A 327 15.18 -8.57 1.60
N LEU A 328 14.25 -9.50 1.80
CA LEU A 328 14.32 -10.57 2.78
C LEU A 328 14.29 -11.92 2.03
N VAL A 329 15.16 -12.85 2.40
CA VAL A 329 15.15 -14.24 1.91
C VAL A 329 14.99 -15.20 3.08
N THR A 330 14.24 -16.27 2.88
CA THR A 330 14.11 -17.36 3.85
C THR A 330 13.98 -18.72 3.18
N ASP A 331 14.57 -19.75 3.78
CA ASP A 331 14.38 -21.17 3.42
C ASP A 331 13.32 -21.86 4.32
N GLY A 332 12.57 -21.07 5.09
CA GLY A 332 11.64 -21.55 6.12
C GLY A 332 12.29 -21.81 7.48
N THR A 333 13.61 -21.64 7.61
CA THR A 333 14.35 -21.77 8.87
C THR A 333 15.19 -20.52 9.17
N ARG A 334 15.97 -20.06 8.19
CA ARG A 334 16.83 -18.88 8.26
C ARG A 334 16.15 -17.69 7.62
N VAL A 335 16.54 -16.50 8.04
CA VAL A 335 16.02 -15.24 7.52
C VAL A 335 17.17 -14.27 7.34
N ASP A 336 17.40 -13.86 6.10
CA ASP A 336 18.43 -12.91 5.73
C ASP A 336 17.77 -11.64 5.20
N TYR A 337 18.29 -10.47 5.58
CA TYR A 337 17.77 -9.17 5.16
C TYR A 337 18.90 -8.24 4.74
N ALA A 338 18.80 -7.70 3.53
CA ALA A 338 19.83 -6.84 2.95
C ALA A 338 19.23 -5.71 2.09
N HIS A 339 20.05 -4.70 1.83
CA HIS A 339 19.74 -3.63 0.88
C HIS A 339 20.13 -4.06 -0.53
N GLY A 340 19.44 -3.50 -1.53
CA GLY A 340 19.63 -3.80 -2.94
C GLY A 340 18.68 -4.87 -3.49
N PRO A 341 18.84 -5.25 -4.76
CA PRO A 341 17.98 -6.24 -5.42
C PRO A 341 18.13 -7.62 -4.76
N PRO A 342 17.10 -8.48 -4.84
CA PRO A 342 17.18 -9.83 -4.32
C PRO A 342 18.22 -10.66 -5.10
N PRO A 343 18.87 -11.65 -4.46
CA PRO A 343 19.69 -12.62 -5.17
C PRO A 343 18.82 -13.55 -6.03
N GLU A 344 19.46 -14.29 -6.94
CA GLU A 344 18.79 -15.44 -7.57
C GLU A 344 18.48 -16.50 -6.51
N THR A 345 17.24 -16.98 -6.50
CA THR A 345 16.72 -17.92 -5.49
C THR A 345 15.97 -19.07 -6.16
N GLY A 346 15.91 -20.21 -5.47
CA GLY A 346 15.27 -21.43 -5.96
C GLY A 346 13.88 -21.71 -5.35
N ALA A 347 13.26 -22.82 -5.76
CA ALA A 347 11.95 -23.24 -5.23
C ALA A 347 11.93 -23.54 -3.72
N GLY A 348 13.10 -23.71 -3.10
CA GLY A 348 13.24 -23.92 -1.66
C GLY A 348 13.30 -22.63 -0.84
N GLU A 349 13.22 -21.46 -1.48
CA GLU A 349 13.36 -20.15 -0.83
C GLU A 349 12.13 -19.29 -1.13
N ALA A 350 11.72 -18.48 -0.15
CA ALA A 350 10.78 -17.39 -0.34
C ALA A 350 11.52 -16.06 -0.27
N VAL A 351 11.07 -15.09 -1.08
CA VAL A 351 11.67 -13.76 -1.15
C VAL A 351 10.61 -12.70 -0.93
N MET A 352 10.92 -11.69 -0.13
CA MET A 352 10.17 -10.43 -0.10
C MET A 352 11.07 -9.30 -0.58
N VAL A 353 10.62 -8.53 -1.56
CA VAL A 353 11.28 -7.30 -2.04
C VAL A 353 10.49 -6.11 -1.52
N PHE A 354 11.11 -5.24 -0.74
CA PHE A 354 10.46 -4.05 -0.20
C PHE A 354 10.72 -2.84 -1.10
N THR A 355 9.63 -2.20 -1.51
CA THR A 355 9.61 -1.02 -2.40
C THR A 355 9.14 0.25 -1.71
N ASP A 356 8.75 0.17 -0.43
CA ASP A 356 8.57 1.34 0.44
C ASP A 356 9.95 1.98 0.71
N GLY A 357 10.32 2.94 -0.12
CA GLY A 357 11.56 3.70 0.02
C GLY A 357 11.40 4.97 0.87
N ALA A 358 10.28 5.15 1.58
CA ALA A 358 9.93 6.40 2.24
C ALA A 358 9.94 7.60 1.27
N MET A 359 9.11 7.57 0.23
CA MET A 359 9.18 8.46 -0.94
C MET A 359 9.23 9.96 -0.64
N ARG A 360 8.56 10.37 0.44
CA ARG A 360 8.55 11.75 0.95
C ARG A 360 9.92 12.19 1.48
N GLU A 361 10.70 11.25 1.99
CA GLU A 361 12.00 11.48 2.59
C GLU A 361 13.12 11.41 1.54
N GLY A 362 14.27 12.01 1.86
CA GLY A 362 15.47 11.91 1.02
C GLY A 362 15.40 12.63 -0.33
N ARG A 363 16.38 12.33 -1.19
CA ARG A 363 16.55 12.98 -2.50
C ARG A 363 15.79 12.24 -3.59
N ALA A 364 15.43 12.94 -4.67
CA ALA A 364 14.73 12.31 -5.81
C ALA A 364 15.59 11.27 -6.51
N GLU A 365 16.86 11.61 -6.67
CA GLU A 365 17.80 10.85 -7.49
C GLU A 365 18.23 9.54 -6.82
N ASP A 366 17.98 9.41 -5.52
CA ASP A 366 18.36 8.24 -4.73
C ASP A 366 17.18 7.25 -4.58
N PHE A 367 15.97 7.61 -5.04
CA PHE A 367 14.79 6.77 -4.89
C PHE A 367 14.70 5.74 -6.03
N GLU A 368 14.79 4.47 -5.67
CA GLU A 368 14.76 3.33 -6.58
C GLU A 368 13.32 2.82 -6.79
N LEU A 369 12.91 2.71 -8.06
CA LEU A 369 11.73 1.96 -8.45
C LEU A 369 12.14 0.51 -8.80
N PHE A 370 11.24 -0.45 -8.64
CA PHE A 370 11.55 -1.85 -8.96
C PHE A 370 11.11 -2.22 -10.38
N ASP A 371 12.05 -2.71 -11.18
CA ASP A 371 11.79 -3.31 -12.49
C ASP A 371 11.40 -4.78 -12.30
N LEU A 372 10.17 -5.14 -12.67
CA LEU A 372 9.63 -6.50 -12.50
C LEU A 372 10.30 -7.50 -13.44
N ASP A 373 10.71 -7.06 -14.62
CA ASP A 373 11.28 -7.90 -15.66
C ASP A 373 12.75 -8.20 -15.33
N ALA A 374 13.51 -7.17 -14.95
CA ALA A 374 14.93 -7.29 -14.60
C ALA A 374 15.21 -7.62 -13.13
N ARG A 375 14.16 -7.60 -12.28
CA ARG A 375 14.21 -7.85 -10.82
C ARG A 375 15.24 -7.00 -10.08
N ARG A 376 15.35 -5.72 -10.44
CA ARG A 376 16.33 -4.78 -9.89
C ARG A 376 15.81 -3.35 -9.92
N ALA A 377 16.62 -2.40 -9.44
CA ALA A 377 16.30 -0.99 -9.55
C ALA A 377 16.18 -0.54 -11.02
N VAL A 378 15.17 0.27 -11.33
CA VAL A 378 15.05 0.96 -12.62
C VAL A 378 16.20 1.98 -12.71
N PRO A 379 16.98 1.99 -13.81
CA PRO A 379 18.02 2.99 -14.01
C PRO A 379 17.39 4.37 -14.25
N LEU A 380 18.07 5.42 -13.77
CA LEU A 380 17.70 6.79 -14.10
C LEU A 380 17.89 7.06 -15.59
N ASP A 381 16.98 7.80 -16.21
CA ASP A 381 17.08 8.16 -17.61
C ASP A 381 18.28 9.12 -17.83
N GLY A 382 19.16 8.79 -18.78
CA GLY A 382 20.36 9.56 -19.08
C GLY A 382 21.59 9.31 -18.19
N ARG A 383 21.65 8.17 -17.46
CA ARG A 383 22.86 7.70 -16.76
C ARG A 383 23.23 6.28 -17.12
#